data_AF-A0A928FQU9-F1
#
_entry.id   AF-A0A928FQU9-F1
#
_cell.length_a   1.000
_cell.length_b   1.000
_cell.length_c   1.000
_cell.angle_alpha   90.00
_cell.angle_beta   90.00
_cell.angle_gamma   90.00
#
_symmetry.space_group_name_H-M   'P 1'
#
loop_
_entity.id
_entity.type
_entity.pdbx_description
1 polymer ?
#
loop_
_entity_poly.entity_id
_entity_poly.type
_entity_poly.pdbx_seq_one_letter_code
_entity_poly.pdbx_strand_id
1 'polypeptide(L)'
;MPQQLIMRLFGILLTVPAALISIAVHESAHGYVSYKQGDPTARNLGRITLNPLKHFDIMGFICMVLFRVGWAKPVPVNPRYYKNPRRGMAITAAAGPVSNIIMAFIGVIGYELVGLIFREMNTAYYICVTIYMFFQVFASLNVFLAIFNLIPVPPFDGSRIAYIFMPPKAYFGIMKYERYIMLGMIAILWLGVLDTPLDFLSTSILNGMEWLVELVPIFK
;
A
#
# COMPACT_ATOMS: atom_id res chain seq x y z
N MET A 1 -8.96 26.08 16.55
CA MET A 1 -8.42 24.88 17.25
C MET A 1 -9.36 23.68 17.25
N PRO A 2 -10.67 23.77 17.56
CA PRO A 2 -11.58 22.60 17.55
C PRO A 2 -11.81 22.01 16.16
N GLN A 3 -12.01 22.86 15.15
CA GLN A 3 -12.27 22.45 13.77
C GLN A 3 -11.10 21.68 13.13
N GLN A 4 -9.86 22.09 13.39
CA GLN A 4 -8.66 21.38 12.91
C GLN A 4 -8.54 19.98 13.54
N LEU A 5 -8.87 19.84 14.83
CA LEU A 5 -8.91 18.55 15.49
C LEU A 5 -9.99 17.65 14.91
N ILE A 6 -11.19 18.19 14.65
CA ILE A 6 -12.29 17.46 14.01
C ILE A 6 -11.87 16.95 12.63
N MET A 7 -11.27 17.80 11.79
CA MET A 7 -10.79 17.40 10.46
C MET A 7 -9.71 16.31 10.53
N ARG A 8 -8.79 16.39 11.50
CA ARG A 8 -7.78 15.34 11.71
C ARG A 8 -8.39 14.01 12.12
N LEU A 9 -9.31 14.04 13.08
CA LEU A 9 -10.02 12.83 13.53
C LEU A 9 -10.85 12.22 12.39
N PHE A 10 -11.47 13.06 11.56
CA PHE A 10 -12.21 12.62 10.39
C PHE A 10 -11.30 11.97 9.33
N GLY A 11 -10.14 12.56 9.03
CA GLY A 11 -9.14 11.95 8.15
C GLY A 11 -8.64 10.59 8.65
N ILE A 12 -8.38 10.47 9.95
CA ILE A 12 -8.03 9.19 10.58
C ILE A 12 -9.15 8.16 10.41
N LEU A 13 -10.40 8.57 10.58
CA LEU A 13 -11.56 7.69 10.38
C LEU A 13 -11.64 7.17 8.95
N LEU A 14 -11.44 8.04 7.95
CA LEU A 14 -11.44 7.67 6.53
C LEU A 14 -10.26 6.77 6.14
N THR A 15 -9.17 6.82 6.90
CA THR A 15 -7.99 5.97 6.69
C THR A 15 -8.31 4.50 6.88
N VAL A 16 -9.22 4.14 7.79
CA VAL A 16 -9.57 2.73 8.08
C VAL A 16 -10.14 2.01 6.85
N PRO A 17 -11.26 2.46 6.23
CA PRO A 17 -11.78 1.80 5.04
C PRO A 17 -10.79 1.86 3.86
N ALA A 18 -10.07 2.98 3.70
CA ALA A 18 -9.04 3.11 2.67
C ALA A 18 -7.93 2.04 2.83
N ALA A 19 -7.42 1.85 4.05
CA ALA A 19 -6.39 0.87 4.36
C ALA A 19 -6.89 -0.56 4.16
N LEU A 20 -8.11 -0.88 4.58
CA LEU A 20 -8.70 -2.22 4.40
C LEU A 20 -8.79 -2.60 2.92
N ILE A 21 -9.28 -1.69 2.07
CA ILE A 21 -9.35 -1.90 0.62
C ILE A 21 -7.94 -2.06 0.05
N SER A 22 -7.02 -1.15 0.42
CA SER A 22 -5.66 -1.11 -0.13
C SER A 22 -4.88 -2.38 0.20
N ILE A 23 -4.95 -2.86 1.44
CA ILE A 23 -4.31 -4.11 1.87
C ILE A 23 -4.93 -5.31 1.15
N ALA A 24 -6.27 -5.36 1.03
CA ALA A 24 -6.94 -6.48 0.39
C ALA A 24 -6.56 -6.62 -1.10
N VAL A 25 -6.46 -5.50 -1.81
CA VAL A 25 -6.01 -5.46 -3.21
C VAL A 25 -4.52 -5.82 -3.31
N HIS A 26 -3.67 -5.24 -2.47
CA HIS A 26 -2.23 -5.51 -2.41
C HIS A 26 -1.92 -7.00 -2.26
N GLU A 27 -2.51 -7.61 -1.22
CA GLU A 27 -2.34 -9.02 -0.91
C GLU A 27 -2.93 -9.93 -2.00
N SER A 28 -4.09 -9.55 -2.56
CA SER A 28 -4.68 -10.26 -3.68
C SER A 28 -3.83 -10.17 -4.95
N ALA A 29 -3.14 -9.05 -5.18
CA ALA A 29 -2.24 -8.89 -6.31
C ALA A 29 -1.05 -9.85 -6.22
N HIS A 30 -0.44 -9.99 -5.03
CA HIS A 30 0.59 -11.02 -4.80
C HIS A 30 0.05 -12.41 -5.12
N GLY A 31 -1.11 -12.78 -4.56
CA GLY A 31 -1.71 -14.09 -4.78
C GLY A 31 -2.04 -14.36 -6.25
N TYR A 32 -2.58 -13.35 -6.95
CA TYR A 32 -2.94 -13.44 -8.36
C TYR A 32 -1.72 -13.59 -9.27
N VAL A 33 -0.68 -12.81 -9.03
CA VAL A 33 0.56 -12.90 -9.81
C VAL A 33 1.29 -14.22 -9.51
N SER A 34 1.32 -14.66 -8.25
CA SER A 34 1.85 -16.00 -7.89
C SER A 34 1.10 -17.11 -8.63
N TYR A 35 -0.23 -17.04 -8.67
CA TYR A 35 -1.07 -17.98 -9.39
C TYR A 35 -0.79 -18.00 -10.89
N LYS A 36 -0.64 -16.82 -11.51
CA LYS A 36 -0.23 -16.73 -12.93
C LYS A 36 1.16 -17.32 -13.20
N GLN A 37 2.02 -17.38 -12.20
CA GLN A 37 3.32 -18.03 -12.28
C GLN A 37 3.28 -19.54 -11.99
N GLY A 38 2.10 -20.10 -11.72
CA GLY A 38 1.88 -21.54 -11.57
C GLY A 38 1.68 -21.99 -10.13
N ASP A 39 1.68 -21.10 -9.14
CA ASP A 39 1.48 -21.45 -7.72
C ASP A 39 -0.02 -21.44 -7.34
N PRO A 40 -0.65 -22.60 -7.11
CA PRO A 40 -2.08 -22.65 -6.78
C PRO A 40 -2.38 -22.31 -5.31
N THR A 41 -1.36 -22.10 -4.46
CA THR A 41 -1.50 -22.02 -2.99
C THR A 41 -2.50 -20.94 -2.54
N ALA A 42 -2.29 -19.68 -2.95
CA ALA A 42 -3.17 -18.58 -2.58
C ALA A 42 -4.60 -18.77 -3.10
N ARG A 43 -4.75 -19.30 -4.31
CA ARG A 43 -6.06 -19.57 -4.93
C ARG A 43 -6.82 -20.63 -4.16
N ASN A 44 -6.19 -21.77 -3.88
CA ASN A 44 -6.79 -22.90 -3.19
C ASN A 44 -7.20 -22.56 -1.75
N LEU A 45 -6.47 -21.65 -1.10
CA LEU A 45 -6.80 -21.15 0.23
C LEU A 45 -7.86 -20.02 0.21
N GLY A 46 -8.37 -19.64 -0.97
CA GLY A 46 -9.34 -18.55 -1.13
C GLY A 46 -8.78 -17.19 -0.72
N ARG A 47 -7.47 -16.98 -0.89
CA ARG A 47 -6.74 -15.77 -0.48
C ARG A 47 -6.59 -14.74 -1.62
N ILE A 48 -6.95 -15.09 -2.85
CA ILE A 48 -7.09 -14.12 -3.95
C ILE A 48 -8.52 -13.53 -3.85
N THR A 49 -8.69 -12.48 -3.05
CA THR A 49 -10.01 -11.93 -2.72
C THR A 49 -9.91 -10.51 -2.19
N LEU A 50 -10.83 -9.65 -2.62
CA LEU A 50 -10.94 -8.28 -2.13
C LEU A 50 -11.62 -8.18 -0.76
N ASN A 51 -11.98 -9.31 -0.13
CA ASN A 51 -12.51 -9.31 1.23
C ASN A 51 -11.38 -9.03 2.24
N PRO A 52 -11.33 -7.86 2.89
CA PRO A 52 -10.24 -7.49 3.79
C PRO A 52 -10.16 -8.41 5.02
N LEU A 53 -11.28 -9.01 5.44
CA LEU A 53 -11.33 -9.93 6.58
C LEU A 53 -10.50 -11.20 6.33
N LYS A 54 -10.29 -11.57 5.06
CA LYS A 54 -9.45 -12.71 4.70
C LYS A 54 -7.97 -12.41 4.90
N HIS A 55 -7.57 -11.13 4.90
CA HIS A 55 -6.19 -10.64 5.04
C HIS A 55 -5.91 -10.03 6.42
N PHE A 56 -6.92 -9.99 7.27
CA PHE A 56 -6.81 -9.45 8.61
C PHE A 56 -6.05 -10.42 9.54
N ASP A 57 -5.16 -9.87 10.37
CA ASP A 57 -4.49 -10.60 11.45
C ASP A 57 -4.99 -10.07 12.80
N ILE A 58 -5.58 -10.95 13.61
CA ILE A 58 -6.12 -10.58 14.93
C ILE A 58 -5.00 -10.15 15.87
N MET A 59 -3.84 -10.80 15.83
CA MET A 59 -2.70 -10.43 16.67
C MET A 59 -2.10 -9.11 16.18
N GLY A 60 -1.97 -8.95 14.85
CA GLY A 60 -1.56 -7.67 14.26
C GLY A 60 -2.47 -6.52 14.69
N PHE A 61 -3.79 -6.76 14.75
CA PHE A 61 -4.77 -5.79 15.24
C PHE A 61 -4.66 -5.51 16.74
N ILE A 62 -4.54 -6.55 17.58
CA ILE A 62 -4.34 -6.38 19.03
C ILE A 62 -3.07 -5.56 19.29
N CYS A 63 -1.98 -5.88 18.59
CA CYS A 63 -0.74 -5.12 18.69
C CYS A 63 -0.92 -3.67 18.22
N MET A 64 -1.71 -3.44 17.17
CA MET A 64 -2.03 -2.08 16.71
C MET A 64 -2.76 -1.27 17.79
N VAL A 65 -3.73 -1.88 18.47
CA VAL A 65 -4.51 -1.19 19.52
C VAL A 65 -3.67 -0.91 20.76
N LEU A 66 -2.88 -1.89 21.23
CA LEU A 66 -2.14 -1.79 22.48
C LEU A 66 -0.79 -1.06 22.33
N PHE A 67 -0.10 -1.26 21.21
CA PHE A 67 1.29 -0.82 21.00
C PHE A 67 1.45 0.10 19.79
N ARG A 68 0.37 0.43 19.06
CA ARG A 68 0.39 1.24 17.83
C ARG A 68 1.26 0.67 16.71
N VAL A 69 1.51 -0.64 16.74
CA VAL A 69 2.23 -1.39 15.71
C VAL A 69 1.39 -2.57 15.30
N GLY A 70 1.02 -2.67 14.01
CA GLY A 70 0.21 -3.77 13.50
C GLY A 70 0.65 -4.23 12.13
N TRP A 71 0.24 -5.43 11.75
CA TRP A 71 0.52 -6.04 10.45
C TRP A 71 -0.71 -6.78 9.93
N ALA A 72 -0.77 -6.95 8.61
CA ALA A 72 -1.76 -7.80 7.96
C ALA A 72 -1.26 -9.25 7.90
N LYS A 73 -2.17 -10.19 7.65
CA LYS A 73 -1.81 -11.58 7.39
C LYS A 73 -1.38 -11.72 5.92
N PRO A 74 -0.11 -11.99 5.62
CA PRO A 74 0.37 -12.03 4.25
C PRO A 74 -0.18 -13.23 3.48
N VAL A 75 -0.38 -13.06 2.18
CA VAL A 75 -0.83 -14.13 1.28
C VAL A 75 0.29 -15.13 1.04
N PRO A 76 0.03 -16.45 1.20
CA PRO A 76 1.05 -17.46 1.01
C PRO A 76 1.44 -17.56 -0.46
N VAL A 77 2.75 -17.55 -0.72
CA VAL A 77 3.35 -17.73 -2.04
C VAL A 77 4.40 -18.83 -1.98
N ASN A 78 4.46 -19.68 -3.01
CA ASN A 78 5.39 -20.80 -3.07
C ASN A 78 6.27 -20.72 -4.34
N PRO A 79 7.52 -20.22 -4.21
CA PRO A 79 8.43 -20.06 -5.34
C PRO A 79 8.84 -21.35 -6.05
N ARG A 80 8.59 -22.52 -5.46
CA ARG A 80 8.92 -23.82 -6.07
C ARG A 80 8.13 -24.10 -7.35
N TYR A 81 6.97 -23.47 -7.52
CA TYR A 81 6.16 -23.60 -8.72
C TYR A 81 6.64 -22.71 -9.87
N TYR A 82 7.48 -21.70 -9.60
CA TYR A 82 7.89 -20.74 -10.61
C TYR A 82 8.94 -21.32 -11.53
N LYS A 83 8.83 -21.06 -12.85
CA LYS A 83 9.85 -21.44 -13.84
C LYS A 83 11.25 -20.94 -13.48
N ASN A 84 11.33 -19.73 -12.93
CA ASN A 84 12.55 -19.17 -12.35
C ASN A 84 12.22 -18.62 -10.95
N PRO A 85 12.60 -19.31 -9.87
CA PRO A 85 12.23 -18.93 -8.51
C PRO A 85 12.63 -17.51 -8.11
N ARG A 86 13.80 -17.02 -8.55
CA ARG A 86 14.27 -15.68 -8.18
C ARG A 86 13.47 -14.59 -8.88
N ARG A 87 13.37 -14.71 -10.20
CA ARG A 87 12.62 -13.75 -11.01
C ARG A 87 11.15 -13.77 -10.61
N GLY A 88 10.60 -14.95 -10.38
CA GLY A 88 9.19 -15.08 -10.01
C GLY A 88 8.88 -14.53 -8.63
N MET A 89 9.77 -14.71 -7.66
CA MET A 89 9.62 -14.09 -6.35
C MET A 89 9.60 -12.56 -6.44
N ALA A 90 10.50 -11.96 -7.21
CA ALA A 90 10.53 -10.51 -7.39
C ALA A 90 9.34 -9.96 -8.18
N ILE A 91 8.87 -10.66 -9.22
CA ILE A 91 7.66 -10.28 -9.96
C ILE A 91 6.44 -10.35 -9.04
N THR A 92 6.31 -11.42 -8.25
CA THR A 92 5.23 -11.55 -7.26
C THR A 92 5.32 -10.45 -6.22
N ALA A 93 6.51 -10.15 -5.70
CA ALA A 93 6.73 -9.09 -4.70
C ALA A 93 6.42 -7.69 -5.26
N ALA A 94 6.73 -7.41 -6.53
CA ALA A 94 6.38 -6.14 -7.16
C ALA A 94 4.87 -5.96 -7.37
N ALA A 95 4.08 -7.04 -7.41
CA ALA A 95 2.64 -6.99 -7.66
C ALA A 95 1.87 -6.16 -6.63
N GLY A 96 2.24 -6.27 -5.36
CA GLY A 96 1.65 -5.49 -4.26
C GLY A 96 1.85 -3.99 -4.48
N PRO A 97 3.10 -3.48 -4.47
CA PRO A 97 3.40 -2.06 -4.70
C PRO A 97 2.82 -1.52 -6.01
N VAL A 98 2.86 -2.28 -7.10
CA VAL A 98 2.26 -1.86 -8.39
C VAL A 98 0.74 -1.69 -8.26
N SER A 99 0.06 -2.61 -7.56
CA SER A 99 -1.38 -2.49 -7.32
C SER A 99 -1.71 -1.25 -6.50
N ASN A 100 -0.87 -0.88 -5.53
CA ASN A 100 -1.00 0.36 -4.77
C ASN A 100 -0.81 1.59 -5.65
N ILE A 101 0.20 1.64 -6.53
CA ILE A 101 0.33 2.75 -7.49
C ILE A 101 -0.91 2.88 -8.38
N ILE A 102 -1.47 1.77 -8.85
CA ILE A 102 -2.72 1.79 -9.63
C ILE A 102 -3.89 2.33 -8.80
N MET A 103 -4.05 1.87 -7.56
CA MET A 103 -5.09 2.37 -6.64
C MET A 103 -4.90 3.85 -6.29
N ALA A 104 -3.66 4.29 -6.13
CA ALA A 104 -3.35 5.69 -5.91
C ALA A 104 -3.84 6.55 -7.08
N PHE A 105 -3.55 6.12 -8.31
CA PHE A 105 -4.00 6.82 -9.51
C PHE A 105 -5.52 6.84 -9.65
N ILE A 106 -6.21 5.73 -9.31
CA ILE A 106 -7.68 5.70 -9.21
C ILE A 106 -8.17 6.72 -8.16
N GLY A 107 -7.47 6.84 -7.04
CA GLY A 107 -7.75 7.83 -6.01
C GLY A 107 -7.63 9.27 -6.52
N VAL A 108 -6.57 9.57 -7.27
CA VAL A 108 -6.34 10.90 -7.91
C VAL A 108 -7.49 11.26 -8.84
N ILE A 109 -7.82 10.37 -9.78
CA ILE A 109 -8.96 10.56 -10.67
C ILE A 109 -10.25 10.75 -9.87
N GLY A 110 -10.43 10.00 -8.78
CA GLY A 110 -11.60 10.07 -7.92
C GLY A 110 -11.81 11.44 -7.28
N TYR A 111 -10.79 12.03 -6.63
CA TYR A 111 -10.98 13.34 -6.02
C TYR A 111 -11.06 14.46 -7.04
N GLU A 112 -10.37 14.37 -8.18
CA GLU A 112 -10.48 15.36 -9.26
C GLU A 112 -11.90 15.37 -9.85
N LEU A 113 -12.49 14.21 -10.12
CA LEU A 113 -13.88 14.11 -10.61
C LEU A 113 -14.88 14.70 -9.60
N VAL A 114 -14.68 14.42 -8.31
CA VAL A 114 -15.54 15.00 -7.26
C VAL A 114 -15.37 16.51 -7.18
N GLY A 115 -14.15 17.02 -7.36
CA GLY A 115 -13.85 18.45 -7.45
C GLY A 115 -14.60 19.15 -8.58
N LEU A 116 -14.74 18.51 -9.75
CA LEU A 116 -15.54 19.03 -10.86
C LEU A 116 -17.03 19.11 -10.50
N ILE A 117 -17.60 18.04 -9.95
CA ILE A 117 -19.02 17.97 -9.55
C ILE A 117 -19.32 19.03 -8.46
N PHE A 118 -18.37 19.24 -7.56
CA PHE A 118 -18.50 20.20 -6.47
C PHE A 118 -18.63 21.65 -6.95
N ARG A 119 -18.00 22.02 -8.08
CA ARG A 119 -18.13 23.37 -8.66
C ARG A 119 -19.58 23.71 -9.04
N GLU A 120 -20.44 22.72 -9.26
CA GLU A 120 -21.81 22.91 -9.76
C GLU A 120 -22.92 22.67 -8.72
N MET A 121 -22.65 22.00 -7.59
CA MET A 121 -23.70 21.53 -6.65
C MET A 121 -23.58 22.12 -5.23
N ASN A 122 -24.47 23.04 -4.86
CA ASN A 122 -24.48 23.68 -3.53
C ASN A 122 -25.18 22.81 -2.44
N THR A 123 -26.12 21.95 -2.82
CA THR A 123 -27.01 21.22 -1.88
C THR A 123 -26.37 19.97 -1.25
N ALA A 124 -25.27 19.46 -1.80
CA ALA A 124 -24.60 18.21 -1.37
C ALA A 124 -23.19 18.43 -0.79
N TYR A 125 -22.86 19.66 -0.38
CA TYR A 125 -21.52 20.10 0.03
C TYR A 125 -20.79 19.09 0.95
N TYR A 126 -21.41 18.69 2.06
CA TYR A 126 -20.75 17.82 3.05
C TYR A 126 -20.48 16.40 2.53
N ILE A 127 -21.33 15.88 1.65
CA ILE A 127 -21.15 14.57 1.02
C ILE A 127 -19.99 14.64 0.03
N CYS A 128 -19.97 15.65 -0.84
CA CYS A 128 -18.89 15.86 -1.81
C CYS A 128 -17.54 16.03 -1.11
N VAL A 129 -17.46 16.85 -0.07
CA VAL A 129 -16.23 17.05 0.72
C VAL A 129 -15.76 15.74 1.36
N THR A 130 -16.69 14.93 1.89
CA THR A 130 -16.34 13.64 2.49
C THR A 130 -15.77 12.66 1.46
N ILE A 131 -16.39 12.55 0.28
CA ILE A 131 -15.92 11.66 -0.79
C ILE A 131 -14.59 12.16 -1.36
N TYR A 132 -14.43 13.47 -1.54
CA TYR A 132 -13.18 14.10 -1.95
C TYR A 132 -12.05 13.76 -0.98
N MET A 133 -12.26 13.99 0.31
CA MET A 133 -11.28 13.66 1.36
C MET A 133 -10.97 12.16 1.40
N PHE A 134 -11.97 11.30 1.22
CA PHE A 134 -11.74 9.85 1.17
C PHE A 134 -10.79 9.48 0.03
N PHE A 135 -11.00 10.01 -1.17
CA PHE A 135 -10.14 9.73 -2.32
C PHE A 135 -8.74 10.32 -2.17
N GLN A 136 -8.59 11.50 -1.55
CA GLN A 136 -7.27 12.07 -1.22
C GLN A 136 -6.50 11.18 -0.23
N VAL A 137 -7.16 10.74 0.86
CA VAL A 137 -6.58 9.82 1.83
C VAL A 137 -6.24 8.49 1.18
N PHE A 138 -7.13 7.96 0.34
CA PHE A 138 -6.93 6.72 -0.41
C PHE A 138 -5.73 6.80 -1.36
N ALA A 139 -5.60 7.90 -2.11
CA ALA A 139 -4.47 8.14 -3.00
C ALA A 139 -3.16 8.20 -2.22
N SER A 140 -3.11 9.06 -1.20
CA SER A 140 -1.92 9.29 -0.37
C SER A 140 -1.46 8.01 0.34
N LEU A 141 -2.40 7.28 0.94
CA LEU A 141 -2.12 6.02 1.63
C LEU A 141 -1.56 4.97 0.67
N ASN A 142 -2.08 4.89 -0.56
CA ASN A 142 -1.59 3.93 -1.54
C ASN A 142 -0.20 4.28 -2.07
N VAL A 143 0.08 5.56 -2.35
CA VAL A 143 1.45 5.99 -2.71
C VAL A 143 2.42 5.65 -1.58
N PHE A 144 2.06 5.98 -0.34
CA PHE A 144 2.87 5.66 0.83
C PHE A 144 3.14 4.16 0.95
N LEU A 145 2.09 3.32 0.89
CA LEU A 145 2.23 1.87 0.94
C LEU A 145 3.11 1.31 -0.19
N ALA A 146 3.03 1.88 -1.39
CA ALA A 146 3.87 1.48 -2.51
C ALA A 146 5.36 1.80 -2.26
N ILE A 147 5.67 3.04 -1.91
CA ILE A 147 7.05 3.49 -1.64
C ILE A 147 7.64 2.68 -0.49
N PHE A 148 6.88 2.54 0.60
CA PHE A 148 7.32 1.84 1.80
C PHE A 148 7.60 0.37 1.53
N ASN A 149 6.72 -0.33 0.80
CA ASN A 149 6.96 -1.72 0.43
C ASN A 149 8.06 -1.90 -0.62
N LEU A 150 8.50 -0.86 -1.32
CA LEU A 150 9.64 -0.91 -2.24
C LEU A 150 11.00 -0.72 -1.56
N ILE A 151 11.02 -0.36 -0.26
CA ILE A 151 12.26 -0.26 0.50
C ILE A 151 12.95 -1.64 0.49
N PRO A 152 14.23 -1.74 0.06
CA PRO A 152 14.92 -3.02 -0.14
C PRO A 152 15.41 -3.65 1.18
N VAL A 153 14.53 -3.69 2.19
CA VAL A 153 14.82 -4.09 3.56
C VAL A 153 13.71 -5.04 4.04
N PRO A 154 14.05 -6.21 4.60
CA PRO A 154 13.06 -7.13 5.15
C PRO A 154 12.28 -6.48 6.31
N PRO A 155 10.97 -6.73 6.46
CA PRO A 155 10.15 -7.72 5.76
C PRO A 155 9.48 -7.23 4.45
N PHE A 156 9.80 -6.01 3.98
CA PHE A 156 9.12 -5.40 2.84
C PHE A 156 9.38 -6.13 1.52
N ASP A 157 8.45 -5.99 0.58
CA ASP A 157 8.53 -6.62 -0.75
C ASP A 157 9.79 -6.23 -1.52
N GLY A 158 10.28 -5.01 -1.33
CA GLY A 158 11.50 -4.49 -1.94
C GLY A 158 12.71 -5.37 -1.65
N SER A 159 12.76 -6.02 -0.49
CA SER A 159 13.83 -6.98 -0.18
C SER A 159 13.83 -8.20 -1.10
N ARG A 160 12.64 -8.68 -1.47
CA ARG A 160 12.45 -9.80 -2.41
C ARG A 160 12.68 -9.37 -3.86
N ILE A 161 12.41 -8.11 -4.19
CA ILE A 161 12.78 -7.52 -5.50
C ILE A 161 14.31 -7.43 -5.59
N ALA A 162 14.95 -6.93 -4.54
CA ALA A 162 16.39 -6.78 -4.43
C ALA A 162 17.13 -8.13 -4.55
N TYR A 163 16.46 -9.25 -4.24
CA TYR A 163 17.01 -10.60 -4.39
C TYR A 163 17.52 -10.89 -5.81
N ILE A 164 16.93 -10.29 -6.86
CA ILE A 164 17.43 -10.47 -8.24
C ILE A 164 18.89 -10.02 -8.37
N PHE A 165 19.26 -8.97 -7.65
CA PHE A 165 20.57 -8.32 -7.78
C PHE A 165 21.62 -8.87 -6.80
N MET A 166 21.25 -9.85 -5.97
CA MET A 166 22.11 -10.38 -4.91
C MET A 166 22.48 -11.86 -5.12
N PRO A 167 23.70 -12.28 -4.72
CA PRO A 167 24.03 -13.69 -4.58
C PRO A 167 23.12 -14.37 -3.54
N PRO A 168 22.66 -15.63 -3.75
CA PRO A 168 21.78 -16.32 -2.81
C PRO A 168 22.32 -16.41 -1.38
N LYS A 169 23.63 -16.66 -1.24
CA LYS A 169 24.27 -16.74 0.07
C LYS A 169 24.14 -15.44 0.85
N ALA A 170 24.25 -14.30 0.18
CA ALA A 170 24.08 -12.98 0.78
C ALA A 170 22.61 -12.74 1.16
N TYR A 171 21.68 -12.98 0.24
CA TYR A 171 20.25 -12.83 0.51
C TYR A 171 19.78 -13.67 1.70
N PHE A 172 20.05 -14.98 1.67
CA PHE A 172 19.67 -15.86 2.78
C PHE A 172 20.46 -15.57 4.07
N GLY A 173 21.67 -15.00 3.97
CA GLY A 173 22.40 -14.47 5.11
C GLY A 173 21.68 -13.30 5.78
N ILE A 174 21.19 -12.35 4.99
CA ILE A 174 20.41 -11.19 5.47
C ILE A 174 19.08 -11.64 6.07
N MET A 175 18.37 -12.58 5.41
CA MET A 175 17.09 -13.11 5.89
C MET A 175 17.18 -13.73 7.30
N LYS A 176 18.34 -14.26 7.71
CA LYS A 176 18.52 -14.78 9.09
C LYS A 176 18.33 -13.70 10.16
N TYR A 177 18.57 -12.44 9.81
CA TYR A 177 18.46 -11.30 10.71
C TYR A 177 17.18 -10.48 10.48
N GLU A 178 16.22 -10.98 9.70
CA GLU A 178 14.97 -10.28 9.36
C GLU A 178 14.29 -9.65 10.57
N ARG A 179 14.18 -10.38 11.69
CA ARG A 179 13.59 -9.84 12.93
C ARG A 179 14.33 -8.62 13.48
N TYR A 180 15.67 -8.64 13.49
CA TYR A 180 16.48 -7.52 13.98
C TYR A 180 16.43 -6.34 13.03
N ILE A 181 16.44 -6.61 11.72
CA ILE A 181 16.30 -5.61 10.68
C ILE A 181 14.94 -4.91 10.80
N MET A 182 13.86 -5.67 11.01
CA MET A 182 12.52 -5.14 11.24
C MET A 182 12.46 -4.23 12.47
N LEU A 183 13.08 -4.63 13.59
CA LEU A 183 13.16 -3.78 14.80
C LEU A 183 13.93 -2.49 14.55
N GLY A 184 15.06 -2.57 13.83
CA GLY A 184 15.83 -1.40 13.42
C GLY A 184 15.02 -0.47 12.52
N MET A 185 14.26 -1.02 11.58
CA MET A 185 13.37 -0.25 10.70
C MET A 185 12.27 0.47 11.49
N ILE A 186 11.62 -0.20 12.46
CA ILE A 186 10.64 0.43 13.35
C ILE A 186 11.28 1.58 14.12
N ALA A 187 12.50 1.41 14.62
CA ALA A 187 13.21 2.49 15.33
C ALA A 187 13.53 3.68 14.40
N ILE A 188 13.99 3.43 13.17
CA ILE A 188 14.28 4.46 12.17
C ILE A 188 13.01 5.29 11.85
N LEU A 189 11.87 4.61 11.70
CA LEU A 189 10.58 5.27 11.45
C LEU A 189 10.11 6.06 12.67
N TRP A 190 10.25 5.50 13.87
CA TRP A 190 9.87 6.17 15.10
C TRP A 190 10.70 7.44 15.36
N LEU A 191 11.96 7.44 14.93
CA LEU A 191 12.85 8.60 14.98
C LEU A 191 12.58 9.64 13.88
N GLY A 192 11.66 9.36 12.95
CA GLY A 192 11.30 10.27 11.85
C GLY A 192 12.39 10.45 10.79
N VAL A 193 13.40 9.57 10.76
CA VAL A 193 14.55 9.68 9.84
C VAL A 193 14.12 9.58 8.37
N LEU A 194 13.05 8.83 8.11
CA LEU A 194 12.52 8.61 6.78
C LEU A 194 11.36 9.54 6.42
N ASP A 195 10.88 10.39 7.33
CA ASP A 195 9.69 11.22 7.09
C ASP A 195 9.91 12.16 5.91
N THR A 196 10.99 12.94 5.93
CA THR A 196 11.31 13.88 4.84
C THR A 196 11.47 13.22 3.46
N PRO A 197 12.28 12.15 3.29
CA PRO A 197 12.39 11.52 1.98
C PRO A 197 11.11 10.80 1.55
N LEU A 198 10.35 10.19 2.47
CA LEU A 198 9.08 9.55 2.14
C LEU A 198 8.02 10.58 1.73
N ASP A 199 7.94 11.71 2.42
CA ASP A 199 7.04 12.81 2.08
C ASP A 199 7.40 13.40 0.72
N PHE A 200 8.70 13.67 0.49
CA PHE A 200 9.17 14.18 -0.80
C PHE A 200 8.80 13.25 -1.96
N LEU A 201 9.04 11.94 -1.82
CA LEU A 201 8.69 10.96 -2.84
C LEU A 201 7.18 10.85 -3.02
N SER A 202 6.42 10.83 -1.93
CA SER A 202 4.95 10.71 -1.96
C SER A 202 4.32 11.90 -2.66
N THR A 203 4.71 13.12 -2.28
CA THR A 203 4.25 14.36 -2.92
C THR A 203 4.68 14.42 -4.38
N SER A 204 5.92 14.05 -4.71
CA SER A 204 6.38 14.06 -6.10
C SER A 204 5.58 13.10 -6.99
N ILE A 205 5.26 11.90 -6.49
CA ILE A 205 4.45 10.92 -7.22
C ILE A 205 3.02 11.43 -7.37
N LEU A 206 2.40 11.94 -6.29
CA LEU A 206 1.03 12.48 -6.34
C LEU A 206 0.93 13.66 -7.32
N ASN A 207 1.83 14.65 -7.22
CA ASN A 207 1.87 15.78 -8.14
C ASN A 207 2.06 15.32 -9.59
N GLY A 208 2.89 14.29 -9.82
CA GLY A 208 3.05 13.69 -11.14
C GLY A 208 1.77 13.02 -11.65
N MET A 209 1.02 12.35 -10.78
CA MET A 209 -0.28 11.77 -11.10
C MET A 209 -1.33 12.83 -11.40
N GLU A 210 -1.41 13.89 -10.58
CA GLU A 210 -2.30 15.04 -10.79
C GLU A 210 -2.00 15.71 -12.13
N TRP A 211 -0.73 16.01 -12.39
CA TRP A 211 -0.28 16.57 -13.67
C TRP A 211 -0.72 15.72 -14.86
N LEU A 212 -0.63 14.38 -14.76
CA LEU A 212 -1.12 13.48 -15.82
C LEU A 212 -2.64 13.55 -16.00
N VAL A 213 -3.41 13.69 -14.91
CA VAL A 213 -4.87 13.81 -14.97
C VAL A 213 -5.28 15.15 -15.58
N GLU A 214 -4.61 16.25 -15.22
CA GLU A 214 -4.84 17.59 -15.77
C GLU A 214 -4.55 17.72 -17.28
N LEU A 215 -3.78 16.78 -17.88
CA LEU A 215 -3.62 16.72 -19.33
C LEU A 215 -4.95 16.44 -20.05
N VAL A 216 -5.90 15.79 -19.38
CA VAL A 216 -7.22 15.50 -19.95
C VAL A 216 -8.10 16.75 -19.81
N PRO A 217 -8.65 17.30 -20.92
CA PRO A 217 -9.33 18.61 -20.92
C PRO A 217 -10.49 18.76 -19.94
N ILE A 218 -11.14 17.66 -19.55
CA ILE A 218 -12.28 17.69 -18.62
C ILE A 218 -11.88 18.14 -17.20
N PHE A 219 -10.59 18.02 -16.84
CA PHE A 219 -10.07 18.36 -15.51
C PHE A 219 -9.44 19.76 -15.42
N LYS A 220 -9.44 20.54 -16.50
CA LYS A 220 -9.00 21.94 -16.49
C LYS A 220 -10.16 22.86 -16.08
#